data_AF-A0AAN4L6V4-F1
#
_entry.id   AF-A0AAN4L6V4-F1
#
_cell.length_a   1.000
_cell.length_b   1.000
_cell.length_c   1.000
_cell.angle_alpha   90.00
_cell.angle_beta   90.00
_cell.angle_gamma   90.00
#
_symmetry.space_group_name_H-M   'P 1'
#
loop_
_entity.id
_entity.type
_entity.pdbx_description
1 polymer ?
#
loop_
_entity_poly.entity_id
_entity_poly.type
_entity_poly.pdbx_seq_one_letter_code
_entity_poly.pdbx_strand_id
1 'polypeptide(L)'
;MSVGTEIYRKTLLTVAGNKAVENLSIRYGKKLAGKFIAGNTLEEALEEIRILNNKGIMATLDHLGEGITRLSEAALYRDEYVRLVEGIAREGVDSNVSLKPTQMGLALDPEEGYQNIRTVAAQAKSHDLFVRIDMEDSPFTQATLDIVRRLHSEGLHNTGTVLQAYLHRTEEDTRDMIREGIRLRLVKGAYKEPGSVAYQNTSEVIHQFKTMIRNHLDQGVYTAVASHDDHIINWTKQYAKDRGISPDAFEFQMLYGLRMSEQERLAKEGYRIRCYVPYGTMWYPYYTRRLAEKPANLWMVVKNMFR
;
A
#
# COMPACT_ATOMS: atom_id res chain seq x y z
N MET A 1 20.76 -9.47 -2.78
CA MET A 1 19.90 -10.67 -2.92
C MET A 1 20.75 -11.82 -3.44
N SER A 2 20.59 -13.05 -2.94
CA SER A 2 21.37 -14.19 -3.46
C SER A 2 20.90 -14.59 -4.86
N VAL A 3 21.81 -15.12 -5.69
CA VAL A 3 21.50 -15.63 -7.06
C VAL A 3 20.32 -16.61 -7.05
N GLY A 4 20.18 -17.43 -6.00
CA GLY A 4 19.05 -18.35 -5.84
C GLY A 4 17.69 -17.66 -5.65
N THR A 5 17.65 -16.47 -5.04
CA THR A 5 16.41 -15.70 -4.82
C THR A 5 15.92 -15.05 -6.12
N GLU A 6 16.83 -14.64 -6.99
CA GLU A 6 16.50 -14.03 -8.28
C GLU A 6 16.03 -15.07 -9.30
N ILE A 7 16.68 -16.25 -9.35
CA ILE A 7 16.21 -17.39 -10.14
C ILE A 7 14.82 -17.84 -9.64
N TYR A 8 14.61 -17.90 -8.33
CA TYR A 8 13.32 -18.23 -7.73
C TYR A 8 12.21 -17.27 -8.16
N ARG A 9 12.41 -15.95 -7.99
CA ARG A 9 11.45 -14.92 -8.38
C ARG A 9 11.12 -15.02 -9.88
N LYS A 10 12.14 -15.17 -10.73
CA LYS A 10 11.97 -15.26 -12.19
C LYS A 10 11.18 -16.51 -12.58
N THR A 11 11.50 -17.67 -12.02
CA THR A 11 10.80 -18.93 -12.30
C THR A 11 9.35 -18.86 -11.83
N LEU A 12 9.09 -18.35 -10.62
CA LEU A 12 7.74 -18.28 -10.07
C LEU A 12 6.84 -17.31 -10.84
N LEU A 13 7.35 -16.13 -11.23
CA LEU A 13 6.63 -15.18 -12.07
C LEU A 13 6.39 -15.72 -13.49
N THR A 14 7.36 -16.44 -14.06
CA THR A 14 7.21 -17.04 -15.40
C THR A 14 6.15 -18.15 -15.40
N VAL A 15 6.15 -19.00 -14.36
CA VAL A 15 5.17 -20.09 -14.22
C VAL A 15 3.78 -19.53 -13.89
N ALA A 16 3.69 -18.49 -13.07
CA ALA A 16 2.44 -17.81 -12.74
C ALA A 16 1.81 -17.08 -13.93
N GLY A 17 2.60 -16.61 -14.90
CA GLY A 17 2.09 -15.99 -16.13
C GLY A 17 1.47 -16.98 -17.13
N ASN A 18 1.50 -18.29 -16.87
CA ASN A 18 0.87 -19.29 -17.73
C ASN A 18 -0.63 -19.40 -17.43
N LYS A 19 -1.49 -19.10 -18.41
CA LYS A 19 -2.97 -19.16 -18.26
C LYS A 19 -3.51 -20.48 -17.72
N ALA A 20 -2.89 -21.62 -18.00
CA ALA A 20 -3.31 -22.91 -17.46
C ALA A 20 -2.97 -23.04 -15.97
N VAL A 21 -1.81 -22.54 -15.54
CA VAL A 21 -1.38 -22.48 -14.14
C VAL A 21 -2.20 -21.46 -13.36
N GLU A 22 -2.49 -20.30 -13.98
CA GLU A 22 -3.40 -19.29 -13.45
C GLU A 22 -4.80 -19.87 -13.22
N ASN A 23 -5.41 -20.49 -14.22
CA ASN A 23 -6.74 -21.08 -14.10
C ASN A 23 -6.78 -22.20 -13.04
N LEU A 24 -5.74 -23.04 -12.97
CA LEU A 24 -5.62 -24.09 -11.95
C LEU A 24 -5.45 -23.48 -10.54
N SER A 25 -4.64 -22.44 -10.42
CA SER A 25 -4.41 -21.74 -9.16
C SER A 25 -5.64 -20.93 -8.71
N ILE A 26 -6.43 -20.37 -9.62
CA ILE A 26 -7.71 -19.73 -9.31
C ILE A 26 -8.71 -20.79 -8.81
N ARG A 27 -8.73 -21.96 -9.45
CA ARG A 27 -9.64 -23.07 -9.11
C ARG A 27 -9.35 -23.72 -7.75
N TYR A 28 -8.07 -23.85 -7.37
CA TYR A 28 -7.65 -24.55 -6.14
C TYR A 28 -7.00 -23.65 -5.08
N GLY A 29 -6.56 -22.46 -5.44
CA GLY A 29 -5.82 -21.53 -4.58
C GLY A 29 -6.69 -20.52 -3.84
N LYS A 30 -8.01 -20.48 -4.07
CA LYS A 30 -8.92 -19.51 -3.41
C LYS A 30 -8.83 -19.54 -1.88
N LYS A 31 -8.67 -20.73 -1.27
CA LYS A 31 -8.48 -20.91 0.18
C LYS A 31 -7.14 -20.39 0.71
N LEU A 32 -6.10 -20.38 -0.13
CA LEU A 32 -4.78 -19.84 0.20
C LEU A 32 -4.71 -18.33 -0.07
N ALA A 33 -5.38 -17.87 -1.12
CA ALA A 33 -5.52 -16.47 -1.49
C ALA A 33 -6.35 -15.69 -0.46
N GLY A 34 -7.39 -16.29 0.11
CA GLY A 34 -8.19 -15.70 1.20
C GLY A 34 -7.38 -15.35 2.46
N LYS A 35 -6.13 -15.84 2.60
CA LYS A 35 -5.23 -15.37 3.66
C LYS A 35 -4.66 -13.98 3.40
N PHE A 36 -4.66 -13.51 2.15
CA PHE A 36 -4.02 -12.27 1.72
C PHE A 36 -4.98 -11.28 1.05
N ILE A 37 -6.23 -11.69 0.80
CA ILE A 37 -7.30 -10.89 0.21
C ILE A 37 -8.54 -11.03 1.12
N ALA A 38 -9.17 -9.91 1.47
CA ALA A 38 -10.30 -9.90 2.41
C ALA A 38 -11.63 -10.38 1.82
N GLY A 39 -11.70 -10.55 0.50
CA GLY A 39 -12.90 -11.02 -0.18
C GLY A 39 -12.89 -10.66 -1.66
N ASN A 40 -13.92 -11.13 -2.36
CA ASN A 40 -14.19 -10.75 -3.75
C ASN A 40 -15.20 -9.61 -3.84
N THR A 41 -15.95 -9.33 -2.77
CA THR A 41 -16.94 -8.24 -2.74
C THR A 41 -16.60 -7.21 -1.68
N LEU A 42 -17.22 -6.04 -1.80
CA LEU A 42 -17.09 -4.95 -0.84
C LEU A 42 -17.60 -5.36 0.55
N GLU A 43 -18.71 -6.08 0.61
CA GLU A 43 -19.33 -6.53 1.86
C GLU A 43 -18.42 -7.47 2.64
N GLU A 44 -17.78 -8.42 1.96
CA GLU A 44 -16.78 -9.31 2.57
C GLU A 44 -15.59 -8.50 3.11
N ALA A 45 -15.11 -7.51 2.34
CA ALA A 45 -14.01 -6.66 2.76
C ALA A 45 -14.36 -5.79 3.99
N LEU A 46 -15.57 -5.24 4.05
CA LEU A 46 -16.04 -4.44 5.19
C LEU A 46 -16.19 -5.27 6.46
N GLU A 47 -16.62 -6.53 6.35
CA GLU A 47 -16.70 -7.43 7.50
C GLU A 47 -15.31 -7.75 8.06
N GLU A 48 -14.33 -8.04 7.19
CA GLU A 48 -12.95 -8.24 7.63
C GLU A 48 -12.35 -6.98 8.29
N ILE A 49 -12.69 -5.79 7.78
CA ILE A 49 -12.29 -4.54 8.43
C ILE A 49 -12.91 -4.42 9.82
N ARG A 50 -14.19 -4.76 9.98
CA ARG A 50 -14.85 -4.73 11.29
C ARG A 50 -14.13 -5.63 12.29
N ILE A 51 -13.71 -6.82 11.86
CA ILE A 51 -12.90 -7.75 12.67
C ILE A 51 -11.55 -7.13 13.04
N LEU A 52 -10.88 -6.43 12.12
CA LEU A 52 -9.62 -5.72 12.40
C LEU A 52 -9.81 -4.56 13.38
N ASN A 53 -10.85 -3.73 13.18
CA ASN A 53 -11.15 -2.60 14.03
C ASN A 53 -11.46 -3.03 15.47
N ASN A 54 -12.17 -4.15 15.65
CA ASN A 54 -12.43 -4.75 16.97
C ASN A 54 -11.13 -5.18 17.71
N LYS A 55 -10.02 -5.31 16.98
CA LYS A 55 -8.68 -5.60 17.53
C LYS A 55 -7.81 -4.35 17.69
N GLY A 56 -8.37 -3.16 17.49
CA GLY A 56 -7.64 -1.89 17.49
C GLY A 56 -6.77 -1.68 16.25
N ILE A 57 -7.06 -2.37 15.14
CA ILE A 57 -6.32 -2.27 13.88
C ILE A 57 -7.17 -1.49 12.87
N MET A 58 -6.67 -0.34 12.41
CA MET A 58 -7.30 0.44 11.34
C MET A 58 -7.09 -0.25 9.98
N ALA A 59 -7.84 0.14 8.95
CA ALA A 59 -7.66 -0.42 7.61
C ALA A 59 -7.36 0.64 6.53
N THR A 60 -6.88 0.14 5.39
CA THR A 60 -6.91 0.84 4.10
C THR A 60 -7.34 -0.15 3.03
N LEU A 61 -8.43 0.14 2.32
CA LEU A 61 -8.93 -0.71 1.23
C LEU A 61 -8.21 -0.39 -0.07
N ASP A 62 -7.87 -1.44 -0.81
CA ASP A 62 -7.34 -1.38 -2.18
C ASP A 62 -8.17 -2.31 -3.05
N HIS A 63 -8.86 -1.74 -4.05
CA HIS A 63 -9.60 -2.55 -5.01
C HIS A 63 -8.64 -3.08 -6.07
N LEU A 64 -8.47 -4.40 -6.09
CA LEU A 64 -7.54 -5.07 -6.97
C LEU A 64 -7.95 -4.91 -8.44
N GLY A 65 -7.00 -4.48 -9.24
CA GLY A 65 -7.11 -4.36 -10.68
C GLY A 65 -5.73 -4.22 -11.30
N GLU A 66 -5.64 -4.49 -12.60
CA GLU A 66 -4.37 -4.40 -13.33
C GLU A 66 -4.56 -3.84 -14.73
N GLY A 67 -3.61 -2.98 -15.14
CA GLY A 67 -3.28 -2.72 -16.54
C GLY A 67 -4.47 -2.36 -17.42
N ILE A 68 -5.22 -1.31 -17.04
CA ILE A 68 -6.29 -0.81 -17.89
C ILE A 68 -5.77 -0.44 -19.27
N THR A 69 -6.59 -0.68 -20.29
CA THR A 69 -6.25 -0.39 -21.69
C THR A 69 -7.19 0.63 -22.32
N ARG A 70 -8.31 0.93 -21.65
CA ARG A 70 -9.32 1.88 -22.11
C ARG A 70 -9.75 2.80 -20.97
N LEU A 71 -9.99 4.07 -21.27
CA LEU A 71 -10.47 5.05 -20.29
C LEU A 71 -11.84 4.69 -19.68
N SER A 72 -12.67 3.93 -20.41
CA SER A 72 -13.91 3.40 -19.85
C SER A 72 -13.69 2.48 -18.65
N GLU A 73 -12.55 1.77 -18.59
CA GLU A 73 -12.19 0.90 -17.46
C GLU A 73 -11.79 1.73 -16.24
N ALA A 74 -11.10 2.85 -16.44
CA ALA A 74 -10.78 3.81 -15.38
C ALA A 74 -12.04 4.38 -14.71
N ALA A 75 -13.07 4.69 -15.49
CA ALA A 75 -14.35 5.17 -14.96
C ALA A 75 -15.03 4.12 -14.06
N LEU A 76 -14.95 2.83 -14.41
CA LEU A 76 -15.47 1.75 -13.56
C LEU A 76 -14.71 1.65 -12.24
N TYR A 77 -13.38 1.83 -12.26
CA TYR A 77 -12.58 1.87 -11.02
C TYR A 77 -12.92 3.09 -10.17
N ARG A 78 -13.09 4.28 -10.77
CA ARG A 78 -13.59 5.46 -10.06
C ARG A 78 -14.90 5.17 -9.35
N ASP A 79 -15.88 4.62 -10.06
CA ASP A 79 -17.20 4.36 -9.49
C ASP A 79 -17.14 3.32 -8.36
N GLU A 80 -16.27 2.30 -8.48
CA GLU A 80 -16.02 1.36 -7.39
C GLU A 80 -15.37 2.02 -6.18
N TYR A 81 -14.40 2.93 -6.36
CA TYR A 81 -13.83 3.68 -5.24
C TYR A 81 -14.83 4.65 -4.59
N VAL A 82 -15.78 5.20 -5.34
CA VAL A 82 -16.89 5.98 -4.78
C VAL A 82 -17.77 5.07 -3.90
N ARG A 83 -18.13 3.88 -4.39
CA ARG A 83 -18.89 2.88 -3.61
C ARG A 83 -18.13 2.43 -2.36
N LEU A 84 -16.80 2.28 -2.45
CA LEU A 84 -15.95 1.94 -1.30
C LEU A 84 -16.05 2.98 -0.20
N VAL A 85 -15.86 4.26 -0.58
CA VAL A 85 -15.92 5.38 0.34
C VAL A 85 -17.28 5.45 1.04
N GLU A 86 -18.36 5.31 0.27
CA GLU A 86 -19.72 5.29 0.81
C GLU A 86 -19.97 4.08 1.72
N GLY A 87 -19.44 2.90 1.36
CA GLY A 87 -19.51 1.69 2.17
C GLY A 87 -18.80 1.85 3.52
N ILE A 88 -17.57 2.38 3.52
CA ILE A 88 -16.83 2.67 4.74
C ILE A 88 -17.62 3.62 5.65
N ALA A 89 -18.12 4.72 5.08
CA ALA A 89 -18.87 5.73 5.84
C ALA A 89 -20.18 5.16 6.41
N ARG A 90 -20.94 4.41 5.61
CA ARG A 90 -22.21 3.79 6.03
C ARG A 90 -22.02 2.76 7.14
N GLU A 91 -21.00 1.92 7.04
CA GLU A 91 -20.76 0.87 8.04
C GLU A 91 -20.04 1.38 9.30
N GLY A 92 -19.52 2.61 9.26
CA GLY A 92 -18.82 3.25 10.38
C GLY A 92 -17.52 2.55 10.76
N VAL A 93 -16.86 1.89 9.79
CA VAL A 93 -15.58 1.19 10.02
C VAL A 93 -14.40 2.16 9.91
N ASP A 94 -13.37 1.97 10.74
CA ASP A 94 -12.13 2.76 10.69
C ASP A 94 -11.24 2.26 9.54
N SER A 95 -11.46 2.88 8.39
CA SER A 95 -10.72 2.61 7.17
C SER A 95 -10.52 3.88 6.35
N ASN A 96 -9.53 3.83 5.47
CA ASN A 96 -9.39 4.76 4.36
C ASN A 96 -9.25 3.96 3.05
N VAL A 97 -9.00 4.62 1.92
CA VAL A 97 -8.75 3.92 0.65
C VAL A 97 -7.33 4.20 0.14
N SER A 98 -6.71 3.22 -0.51
CA SER A 98 -5.49 3.35 -1.30
C SER A 98 -5.81 3.04 -2.76
N LEU A 99 -5.49 3.94 -3.68
CA LEU A 99 -5.72 3.77 -5.12
C LEU A 99 -4.44 3.95 -5.92
N LYS A 100 -4.38 3.37 -7.12
CA LYS A 100 -3.23 3.48 -8.03
C LYS A 100 -3.55 4.44 -9.18
N PRO A 101 -2.76 5.49 -9.40
CA PRO A 101 -3.01 6.44 -10.48
C PRO A 101 -3.21 5.81 -11.87
N THR A 102 -2.44 4.78 -12.22
CA THR A 102 -2.56 4.14 -13.54
C THR A 102 -3.90 3.41 -13.71
N GLN A 103 -4.44 2.81 -12.64
CA GLN A 103 -5.78 2.21 -12.62
C GLN A 103 -6.88 3.26 -12.81
N MET A 104 -6.60 4.52 -12.46
CA MET A 104 -7.52 5.65 -12.62
C MET A 104 -7.40 6.34 -13.99
N GLY A 105 -6.47 5.94 -14.86
CA GLY A 105 -6.30 6.52 -16.19
C GLY A 105 -4.95 7.17 -16.45
N LEU A 106 -4.08 7.35 -15.44
CA LEU A 106 -2.88 8.18 -15.55
C LEU A 106 -1.98 7.82 -16.75
N ALA A 107 -1.81 6.53 -17.02
CA ALA A 107 -0.95 6.05 -18.11
C ALA A 107 -1.55 6.23 -19.52
N LEU A 108 -2.87 6.42 -19.61
CA LEU A 108 -3.60 6.56 -20.88
C LEU A 108 -3.87 8.04 -21.18
N ASP A 109 -4.39 8.76 -20.20
CA ASP A 109 -4.67 10.19 -20.26
C ASP A 109 -4.49 10.79 -18.86
N PRO A 110 -3.44 11.60 -18.64
CA PRO A 110 -3.16 12.18 -17.32
C PRO A 110 -4.28 13.07 -16.76
N GLU A 111 -5.03 13.80 -17.61
CA GLU A 111 -6.10 14.67 -17.14
C GLU A 111 -7.33 13.85 -16.74
N GLU A 112 -7.72 12.87 -17.54
CA GLU A 112 -8.80 11.93 -17.15
C GLU A 112 -8.42 11.14 -15.88
N GLY A 113 -7.15 10.71 -15.80
CA GLY A 113 -6.56 10.12 -14.60
C GLY A 113 -6.76 10.99 -13.36
N TYR A 114 -6.40 12.27 -13.49
CA TYR A 114 -6.58 13.26 -12.44
C TYR A 114 -8.06 13.46 -12.07
N GLN A 115 -8.97 13.62 -13.04
CA GLN A 115 -10.40 13.86 -12.77
C GLN A 115 -11.05 12.68 -12.05
N ASN A 116 -10.67 11.44 -12.41
CA ASN A 116 -11.13 10.24 -11.71
C ASN A 116 -10.66 10.22 -10.25
N ILE A 117 -9.38 10.50 -9.98
CA ILE A 117 -8.84 10.58 -8.61
C ILE A 117 -9.50 11.70 -7.82
N ARG A 118 -9.66 12.88 -8.43
CA ARG A 118 -10.30 14.05 -7.82
C ARG A 118 -11.73 13.74 -7.40
N THR A 119 -12.49 13.02 -8.24
CA THR A 119 -13.86 12.60 -7.91
C THR A 119 -13.89 11.74 -6.65
N VAL A 120 -13.01 10.74 -6.56
CA VAL A 120 -12.90 9.89 -5.36
C VAL A 120 -12.47 10.70 -4.13
N ALA A 121 -11.49 11.60 -4.28
CA ALA A 121 -11.01 12.44 -3.17
C ALA A 121 -12.10 13.40 -2.64
N ALA A 122 -12.89 13.99 -3.53
CA ALA A 122 -14.02 14.85 -3.17
C ALA A 122 -15.12 14.06 -2.45
N GLN A 123 -15.45 12.86 -2.94
CA GLN A 123 -16.41 11.98 -2.26
C GLN A 123 -15.89 11.56 -0.88
N ALA A 124 -14.61 11.21 -0.76
CA ALA A 124 -14.03 10.87 0.53
C ALA A 124 -14.08 12.05 1.51
N LYS A 125 -13.85 13.27 1.02
CA LYS A 125 -13.91 14.49 1.82
C LYS A 125 -15.30 14.73 2.42
N SER A 126 -16.39 14.43 1.69
CA SER A 126 -17.75 14.61 2.22
C SER A 126 -18.10 13.66 3.37
N HIS A 127 -17.28 12.61 3.59
CA HIS A 127 -17.44 11.63 4.67
C HIS A 127 -16.28 11.70 5.69
N ASP A 128 -15.45 12.75 5.66
CA ASP A 128 -14.24 12.87 6.48
C ASP A 128 -13.23 11.71 6.32
N LEU A 129 -13.24 11.06 5.16
CA LEU A 129 -12.36 9.94 4.82
C LEU A 129 -11.11 10.40 4.06
N PHE A 130 -10.03 9.64 4.27
CA PHE A 130 -8.74 9.89 3.64
C PHE A 130 -8.56 9.05 2.36
N VAL A 131 -7.84 9.60 1.37
CA VAL A 131 -7.43 8.85 0.17
C VAL A 131 -5.91 8.84 0.07
N ARG A 132 -5.33 7.65 0.06
CA ARG A 132 -3.92 7.44 -0.26
C ARG A 132 -3.77 7.19 -1.75
N ILE A 133 -2.94 8.00 -2.41
CA ILE A 133 -2.54 7.80 -3.79
C ILE A 133 -1.24 7.01 -3.77
N ASP A 134 -1.31 5.73 -4.12
CA ASP A 134 -0.16 4.82 -4.10
C ASP A 134 0.89 5.25 -5.13
N MET A 135 2.16 5.05 -4.75
CA MET A 135 3.29 5.30 -5.64
C MET A 135 3.64 4.05 -6.42
N GLU A 136 3.60 4.18 -7.74
CA GLU A 136 3.92 3.11 -8.68
C GLU A 136 5.43 3.12 -9.04
N ASP A 137 5.82 2.61 -10.21
CA ASP A 137 7.20 2.64 -10.67
C ASP A 137 7.68 4.06 -11.04
N SER A 138 9.00 4.22 -11.16
CA SER A 138 9.67 5.52 -11.27
C SER A 138 9.17 6.44 -12.39
N PRO A 139 8.68 5.97 -13.57
CA PRO A 139 8.12 6.84 -14.58
C PRO A 139 6.88 7.64 -14.13
N PHE A 140 6.10 7.11 -13.18
CA PHE A 140 4.89 7.75 -12.68
C PHE A 140 5.12 8.60 -11.43
N THR A 141 6.33 8.62 -10.87
CA THR A 141 6.59 9.31 -9.60
C THR A 141 6.23 10.79 -9.68
N GLN A 142 6.75 11.50 -10.68
CA GLN A 142 6.50 12.95 -10.77
C GLN A 142 5.02 13.27 -10.94
N ALA A 143 4.34 12.60 -11.88
CA ALA A 143 2.93 12.82 -12.14
C ALA A 143 2.06 12.53 -10.90
N THR A 144 2.43 11.52 -10.10
CA THR A 144 1.74 11.22 -8.83
C THR A 144 1.90 12.34 -7.81
N LEU A 145 3.11 12.90 -7.67
CA LEU A 145 3.36 14.06 -6.79
C LEU A 145 2.56 15.29 -7.24
N ASP A 146 2.51 15.54 -8.54
CA ASP A 146 1.80 16.69 -9.12
C ASP A 146 0.27 16.56 -8.96
N ILE A 147 -0.28 15.35 -9.08
CA ILE A 147 -1.69 15.07 -8.78
C ILE A 147 -2.02 15.48 -7.34
N VAL A 148 -1.22 15.05 -6.36
CA VAL A 148 -1.50 15.33 -4.94
C VAL A 148 -1.40 16.82 -4.66
N ARG A 149 -0.37 17.49 -5.20
CA ARG A 149 -0.24 18.96 -5.11
C ARG A 149 -1.43 19.70 -5.68
N ARG A 150 -1.91 19.28 -6.85
CA ARG A 150 -3.09 19.87 -7.48
C ARG A 150 -4.34 19.65 -6.62
N LEU A 151 -4.56 18.45 -6.09
CA LEU A 151 -5.67 18.18 -5.16
C LEU A 151 -5.61 19.08 -3.92
N HIS A 152 -4.43 19.26 -3.32
CA HIS A 152 -4.24 20.16 -2.19
C HIS A 152 -4.51 21.62 -2.54
N SER A 153 -4.09 22.08 -3.73
CA SER A 153 -4.39 23.45 -4.21
C SER A 153 -5.89 23.72 -4.38
N GLU A 154 -6.68 22.66 -4.60
CA GLU A 154 -8.14 22.71 -4.68
C GLU A 154 -8.84 22.47 -3.32
N GLY A 155 -8.08 22.43 -2.22
CA GLY A 155 -8.60 22.23 -0.87
C GLY A 155 -8.93 20.78 -0.51
N LEU A 156 -8.53 19.79 -1.32
CA LEU A 156 -8.69 18.36 -1.04
C LEU A 156 -7.51 17.84 -0.20
N HIS A 157 -7.35 18.40 1.00
CA HIS A 157 -6.27 18.04 1.95
C HIS A 157 -6.45 16.67 2.61
N ASN A 158 -7.58 15.99 2.38
CA ASN A 158 -7.83 14.61 2.79
C ASN A 158 -7.11 13.59 1.90
N THR A 159 -6.06 14.01 1.20
CA THR A 159 -5.27 13.20 0.27
C THR A 159 -3.79 13.21 0.66
N GLY A 160 -3.08 12.16 0.30
CA GLY A 160 -1.62 12.12 0.40
C GLY A 160 -1.05 10.97 -0.40
N THR A 161 0.27 10.85 -0.45
CA THR A 161 0.94 9.87 -1.32
C THR A 161 1.94 8.99 -0.60
N VAL A 162 2.68 8.19 -1.36
CA VAL A 162 3.68 7.23 -0.89
C VAL A 162 5.04 7.67 -1.42
N LEU A 163 6.10 7.54 -0.61
CA LEU A 163 7.48 7.72 -1.07
C LEU A 163 8.31 6.46 -0.81
N GLN A 164 9.22 6.14 -1.74
CA GLN A 164 9.92 4.87 -1.80
C GLN A 164 11.43 5.06 -1.53
N ALA A 165 11.91 4.57 -0.38
CA ALA A 165 13.26 4.80 0.10
C ALA A 165 14.39 4.35 -0.86
N TYR A 166 14.10 3.44 -1.78
CA TYR A 166 15.09 2.97 -2.75
C TYR A 166 15.42 3.96 -3.88
N LEU A 167 14.65 5.03 -4.11
CA LEU A 167 14.92 5.95 -5.23
C LEU A 167 15.88 7.05 -4.81
N HIS A 168 16.79 7.42 -5.71
CA HIS A 168 17.75 8.50 -5.44
C HIS A 168 17.07 9.86 -5.19
N ARG A 169 15.93 10.12 -5.85
CA ARG A 169 15.16 11.37 -5.75
C ARG A 169 14.43 11.55 -4.42
N THR A 170 14.17 10.46 -3.69
CA THR A 170 13.17 10.46 -2.61
C THR A 170 13.52 11.34 -1.43
N GLU A 171 14.80 11.59 -1.16
CA GLU A 171 15.18 12.50 -0.07
C GLU A 171 14.68 13.93 -0.32
N GLU A 172 14.81 14.42 -1.55
CA GLU A 172 14.33 15.74 -1.95
C GLU A 172 12.81 15.80 -1.97
N ASP A 173 12.16 14.82 -2.61
CA ASP A 173 10.69 14.73 -2.63
C ASP A 173 10.11 14.70 -1.21
N THR A 174 10.77 14.00 -0.27
CA THR A 174 10.35 13.93 1.14
C THR A 174 10.40 15.31 1.80
N ARG A 175 11.48 16.08 1.57
CA ARG A 175 11.60 17.44 2.13
C ARG A 175 10.52 18.37 1.60
N ASP A 176 10.24 18.31 0.30
CA ASP A 176 9.24 19.18 -0.32
C ASP A 176 7.83 18.84 0.17
N MET A 177 7.46 17.56 0.19
CA MET A 177 6.16 17.11 0.68
C MET A 177 5.93 17.46 2.16
N ILE A 178 6.98 17.42 3.00
CA ILE A 178 6.93 17.89 4.39
C ILE A 178 6.62 19.39 4.46
N ARG A 179 7.32 20.22 3.67
CA ARG A 179 7.09 21.68 3.64
C ARG A 179 5.68 22.02 3.17
N GLU A 180 5.12 21.22 2.27
CA GLU A 180 3.77 21.35 1.75
C GLU A 180 2.68 20.81 2.72
N GLY A 181 3.08 20.18 3.84
CA GLY A 181 2.14 19.61 4.82
C GLY A 181 1.41 18.36 4.33
N ILE A 182 1.93 17.70 3.29
CA ILE A 182 1.31 16.51 2.69
C ILE A 182 1.64 15.28 3.54
N ARG A 183 0.60 14.57 3.99
CA ARG A 183 0.76 13.32 4.75
C ARG A 183 1.40 12.25 3.85
N LEU A 184 2.45 11.57 4.32
CA LEU A 184 3.14 10.52 3.57
C LEU A 184 3.00 9.12 4.18
N ARG A 185 2.95 8.12 3.30
CA ARG A 185 3.30 6.71 3.60
C ARG A 185 4.72 6.47 3.12
N LEU A 186 5.59 6.00 3.99
CA LEU A 186 6.99 5.71 3.67
C LEU A 186 7.15 4.21 3.50
N VAL A 187 7.70 3.77 2.37
CA VAL A 187 7.97 2.36 2.03
C VAL A 187 9.40 2.18 1.57
N LYS A 188 9.89 0.93 1.53
CA LYS A 188 11.18 0.62 0.91
C LYS A 188 11.18 0.81 -0.62
N GLY A 189 10.07 0.44 -1.27
CA GLY A 189 9.95 0.31 -2.73
C GLY A 189 9.65 -1.14 -3.12
N ALA A 190 8.82 -1.33 -4.16
CA ALA A 190 8.30 -2.64 -4.55
C ALA A 190 8.62 -3.04 -5.99
N TYR A 191 9.01 -2.09 -6.83
CA TYR A 191 9.24 -2.29 -8.26
C TYR A 191 10.69 -2.70 -8.54
N LYS A 192 10.96 -3.22 -9.73
CA LYS A 192 12.31 -3.50 -10.18
C LYS A 192 12.82 -2.28 -10.96
N GLU A 193 13.64 -1.47 -10.31
CA GLU A 193 14.18 -0.23 -10.86
C GLU A 193 15.65 -0.38 -11.25
N PRO A 194 16.10 0.28 -12.33
CA PRO A 194 17.51 0.26 -12.71
C PRO A 194 18.38 1.03 -11.71
N GLY A 195 19.66 0.66 -11.63
CA GLY A 195 20.64 1.32 -10.76
C GLY A 195 20.87 2.81 -11.04
N SER A 196 20.42 3.30 -12.20
CA SER A 196 20.47 4.73 -12.53
C SER A 196 19.49 5.57 -11.70
N VAL A 197 18.38 4.98 -11.24
CA VAL A 197 17.33 5.70 -10.48
C VAL A 197 17.15 5.19 -9.05
N ALA A 198 17.65 3.99 -8.74
CA ALA A 198 17.44 3.34 -7.45
C ALA A 198 18.69 2.68 -6.86
N TYR A 199 18.83 2.78 -5.53
CA TYR A 199 19.80 2.05 -4.74
C TYR A 199 19.59 0.55 -4.90
N GLN A 200 20.66 -0.16 -5.24
CA GLN A 200 20.63 -1.62 -5.41
C GLN A 200 21.03 -2.34 -4.10
N ASN A 201 21.72 -1.65 -3.20
CA ASN A 201 22.13 -2.21 -1.91
C ASN A 201 21.03 -2.05 -0.86
N THR A 202 20.68 -3.15 -0.20
CA THR A 202 19.70 -3.17 0.89
C THR A 202 20.10 -2.31 2.09
N SER A 203 21.40 -2.17 2.41
CA SER A 203 21.84 -1.31 3.52
C SER A 203 21.60 0.17 3.21
N GLU A 204 21.82 0.59 1.97
CA GLU A 204 21.53 1.96 1.50
C GLU A 204 20.03 2.24 1.56
N VAL A 205 19.19 1.32 1.09
CA VAL A 205 17.71 1.43 1.19
C VAL A 205 17.25 1.54 2.64
N ILE A 206 17.80 0.72 3.55
CA ILE A 206 17.45 0.77 4.98
C ILE A 206 17.92 2.09 5.60
N HIS A 207 19.10 2.57 5.25
CA HIS A 207 19.61 3.86 5.71
C HIS A 207 18.70 5.00 5.26
N GLN A 208 18.35 5.06 3.98
CA GLN A 208 17.44 6.09 3.49
C GLN A 208 16.05 6.00 4.11
N PHE A 209 15.52 4.78 4.30
CA PHE A 209 14.21 4.63 4.93
C PHE A 209 14.18 5.20 6.35
N LYS A 210 15.23 4.95 7.14
CA LYS A 210 15.40 5.56 8.48
C LYS A 210 15.54 7.07 8.41
N THR A 211 16.29 7.59 7.44
CA THR A 211 16.45 9.03 7.21
C THR A 211 15.10 9.69 6.90
N MET A 212 14.28 9.10 6.03
CA MET A 212 12.93 9.60 5.72
C MET A 212 12.04 9.61 6.97
N ILE A 213 12.00 8.51 7.72
CA ILE A 213 11.20 8.40 8.95
C ILE A 213 11.62 9.48 9.95
N ARG A 214 12.93 9.63 10.21
CA ARG A 214 13.47 10.65 11.10
C ARG A 214 13.02 12.05 10.67
N ASN A 215 13.24 12.39 9.40
CA ASN A 215 12.94 13.73 8.89
C ASN A 215 11.45 14.08 9.05
N HIS A 216 10.56 13.11 8.88
CA HIS A 216 9.12 13.34 9.01
C HIS A 216 8.68 13.48 10.47
N LEU A 217 9.19 12.60 11.34
CA LEU A 217 8.91 12.60 12.78
C LEU A 217 9.43 13.88 13.46
N ASP A 218 10.65 14.33 13.13
CA ASP A 218 11.27 15.52 13.72
C ASP A 218 10.54 16.82 13.35
N GLN A 219 9.76 16.81 12.25
CA GLN A 219 9.00 17.97 11.76
C GLN A 219 7.54 17.97 12.25
N GLY A 220 7.13 16.97 13.04
CA GLY A 220 5.77 16.88 13.59
C GLY A 220 4.69 16.53 12.56
N VAL A 221 5.07 16.04 11.37
CA VAL A 221 4.11 15.64 10.33
C VAL A 221 3.67 14.20 10.55
N TYR A 222 2.36 13.95 10.44
CA TYR A 222 1.80 12.60 10.61
C TYR A 222 2.45 11.59 9.65
N THR A 223 3.09 10.56 10.20
CA THR A 223 3.93 9.64 9.43
C THR A 223 3.31 8.24 9.39
N ALA A 224 3.09 7.69 8.20
CA ALA A 224 2.76 6.27 8.05
C ALA A 224 4.01 5.46 7.67
N VAL A 225 4.51 4.64 8.59
CA VAL A 225 5.68 3.78 8.40
C VAL A 225 5.23 2.39 7.93
N ALA A 226 5.24 2.17 6.63
CA ALA A 226 4.77 0.93 6.02
C ALA A 226 5.91 -0.09 5.87
N SER A 227 6.01 -1.02 6.82
CA SER A 227 7.09 -2.02 6.87
C SER A 227 6.71 -3.22 7.72
N HIS A 228 7.11 -4.42 7.27
CA HIS A 228 7.07 -5.66 8.06
C HIS A 228 8.42 -5.99 8.71
N ASP A 229 9.38 -5.08 8.68
CA ASP A 229 10.75 -5.31 9.16
C ASP A 229 10.89 -4.90 10.64
N ASP A 230 11.16 -5.87 11.51
CA ASP A 230 11.35 -5.65 12.95
C ASP A 230 12.45 -4.65 13.28
N HIS A 231 13.51 -4.61 12.47
CA HIS A 231 14.59 -3.66 12.69
C HIS A 231 14.14 -2.23 12.42
N ILE A 232 13.26 -2.01 11.45
CA ILE A 232 12.68 -0.68 11.17
C ILE A 232 11.65 -0.33 12.25
N ILE A 233 10.78 -1.26 12.62
CA ILE A 233 9.72 -1.03 13.62
C ILE A 233 10.37 -0.69 14.97
N ASN A 234 11.28 -1.52 15.47
CA ASN A 234 11.92 -1.29 16.76
C ASN A 234 12.79 -0.04 16.75
N TRP A 235 13.50 0.24 15.65
CA TRP A 235 14.25 1.49 15.51
C TRP A 235 13.33 2.72 15.55
N THR A 236 12.18 2.68 14.87
CA THR A 236 11.20 3.78 14.86
C THR A 236 10.62 4.01 16.26
N LYS A 237 10.24 2.93 16.96
CA LYS A 237 9.75 3.00 18.35
C LYS A 237 10.79 3.65 19.28
N GLN A 238 12.04 3.20 19.18
CA GLN A 238 13.14 3.74 19.99
C GLN A 238 13.39 5.21 19.66
N TYR A 239 13.45 5.56 18.38
CA TYR A 239 13.65 6.94 17.93
C TYR A 239 12.56 7.88 18.44
N ALA A 240 11.29 7.49 18.29
CA ALA A 240 10.15 8.27 18.77
C ALA A 240 10.20 8.46 20.30
N LYS A 241 10.51 7.38 21.05
CA LYS A 241 10.66 7.43 22.50
C LYS A 241 11.77 8.40 22.93
N ASP A 242 12.93 8.32 22.30
CA ASP A 242 14.09 9.17 22.63
C ASP A 242 13.84 10.65 22.33
N ARG A 243 12.93 10.95 21.39
CA ARG A 243 12.51 12.31 21.03
C ARG A 243 11.26 12.79 21.75
N GLY A 244 10.63 11.96 22.58
CA GLY A 244 9.36 12.28 23.23
C GLY A 244 8.19 12.43 22.25
N ILE A 245 8.24 11.77 21.09
CA ILE A 245 7.20 11.81 20.07
C ILE A 245 6.09 10.83 20.45
N SER A 246 4.85 11.33 20.50
CA SER A 246 3.68 10.52 20.85
C SER A 246 3.46 9.37 19.85
N PRO A 247 3.07 8.17 20.31
CA PRO A 247 2.59 7.08 19.44
C PRO A 247 1.42 7.48 18.53
N ASP A 248 0.69 8.56 18.84
CA ASP A 248 -0.38 9.09 18.00
C ASP A 248 0.10 9.93 16.81
N ALA A 249 1.37 10.36 16.81
CA ALA A 249 1.94 11.18 15.74
C ALA A 249 2.31 10.35 14.49
N PHE A 250 2.30 9.02 14.61
CA PHE A 250 2.63 8.12 13.51
C PHE A 250 1.84 6.82 13.59
N GLU A 251 1.82 6.07 12.50
CA GLU A 251 1.25 4.73 12.46
C GLU A 251 2.22 3.77 11.78
N PHE A 252 2.20 2.51 12.20
CA PHE A 252 2.76 1.43 11.40
C PHE A 252 1.73 0.97 10.37
N GLN A 253 2.19 0.49 9.22
CA GLN A 253 1.31 -0.17 8.27
C GLN A 253 1.89 -1.49 7.78
N MET A 254 1.01 -2.48 7.65
CA MET A 254 1.35 -3.81 7.18
C MET A 254 0.27 -4.34 6.25
N LEU A 255 0.67 -5.15 5.28
CA LEU A 255 -0.25 -5.87 4.41
C LEU A 255 -1.09 -6.90 5.18
N TYR A 256 -2.34 -7.04 4.79
CA TYR A 256 -3.26 -8.08 5.24
C TYR A 256 -2.69 -9.48 4.99
N GLY A 257 -2.92 -10.38 5.95
CA GLY A 257 -2.37 -11.73 5.95
C GLY A 257 -0.92 -11.85 6.41
N LEU A 258 -0.17 -10.76 6.52
CA LEU A 258 1.23 -10.77 6.92
C LEU A 258 1.40 -10.27 8.34
N ARG A 259 2.01 -11.12 9.17
CA ARG A 259 2.35 -10.81 10.57
C ARG A 259 1.14 -10.32 11.38
N MET A 260 -0.05 -10.90 11.19
CA MET A 260 -1.29 -10.44 11.86
C MET A 260 -1.16 -10.42 13.40
N SER A 261 -0.44 -11.38 13.99
CA SER A 261 -0.16 -11.39 15.43
C SER A 261 0.70 -10.20 15.88
N GLU A 262 1.61 -9.75 15.03
CA GLU A 262 2.44 -8.57 15.28
C GLU A 262 1.63 -7.28 15.16
N GLN A 263 0.74 -7.20 14.17
CA GLN A 263 -0.18 -6.06 14.04
C GLN A 263 -1.04 -5.91 15.30
N GLU A 264 -1.62 -7.01 15.79
CA GLU A 264 -2.40 -7.02 17.03
C GLU A 264 -1.55 -6.69 18.27
N ARG A 265 -0.29 -7.17 18.32
CA ARG A 265 0.65 -6.82 19.40
C ARG A 265 0.94 -5.31 19.43
N LEU A 266 1.23 -4.71 18.28
CA LEU A 266 1.49 -3.26 18.18
C LEU A 266 0.28 -2.43 18.59
N ALA A 267 -0.94 -2.84 18.20
CA ALA A 267 -2.17 -2.21 18.65
C ALA A 267 -2.31 -2.26 20.18
N LYS A 268 -2.08 -3.44 20.79
CA LYS A 268 -2.13 -3.62 22.26
C LYS A 268 -1.07 -2.82 23.01
N GLU A 269 0.06 -2.51 22.36
CA GLU A 269 1.10 -1.64 22.90
C GLU A 269 0.75 -0.14 22.80
N GLY A 270 -0.39 0.21 22.21
CA GLY A 270 -0.85 1.58 22.04
C GLY A 270 -0.32 2.28 20.79
N TYR A 271 0.30 1.56 19.86
CA TYR A 271 0.66 2.13 18.56
C TYR A 271 -0.52 2.07 17.60
N ARG A 272 -0.66 3.13 16.79
CA ARG A 272 -1.54 3.09 15.63
C ARG A 272 -0.99 2.10 14.60
N ILE A 273 -1.83 1.15 14.19
CA ILE A 273 -1.51 0.17 13.15
C ILE A 273 -2.61 0.18 12.10
N ARG A 274 -2.21 0.26 10.83
CA ARG A 274 -3.12 0.15 9.69
C ARG A 274 -2.82 -1.08 8.86
N CYS A 275 -3.82 -1.93 8.68
CA CYS A 275 -3.76 -3.06 7.77
C CYS A 275 -4.09 -2.61 6.34
N TYR A 276 -3.25 -2.94 5.37
CA TYR A 276 -3.55 -2.74 3.95
C TYR A 276 -4.28 -3.95 3.42
N VAL A 277 -5.56 -3.76 3.12
CA VAL A 277 -6.56 -4.81 2.87
C VAL A 277 -6.96 -4.78 1.39
N PRO A 278 -6.33 -5.64 0.57
CA PRO A 278 -6.74 -5.79 -0.81
C PRO A 278 -8.01 -6.64 -0.90
N TYR A 279 -8.91 -6.29 -1.83
CA TYR A 279 -10.13 -7.06 -2.12
C TYR A 279 -10.47 -6.99 -3.61
N GLY A 280 -11.35 -7.88 -4.06
CA GLY A 280 -11.81 -7.95 -5.44
C GLY A 280 -11.38 -9.22 -6.16
N THR A 281 -11.90 -9.40 -7.36
CA THR A 281 -11.78 -10.65 -8.13
C THR A 281 -10.42 -10.81 -8.81
N MET A 282 -9.69 -9.72 -9.05
CA MET A 282 -8.37 -9.71 -9.72
C MET A 282 -7.21 -10.04 -8.76
N TRP A 283 -7.40 -11.05 -7.92
CA TRP A 283 -6.48 -11.33 -6.82
C TRP A 283 -5.24 -12.14 -7.21
N TYR A 284 -5.29 -12.88 -8.32
CA TYR A 284 -4.23 -13.84 -8.68
C TYR A 284 -2.88 -13.17 -8.98
N PRO A 285 -2.80 -12.11 -9.81
CA PRO A 285 -1.55 -11.39 -10.02
C PRO A 285 -0.98 -10.74 -8.75
N TYR A 286 -1.85 -10.21 -7.89
CA TYR A 286 -1.47 -9.66 -6.59
C TYR A 286 -0.87 -10.75 -5.69
N TYR A 287 -1.57 -11.88 -5.56
CA TYR A 287 -1.16 -13.03 -4.76
C TYR A 287 0.18 -13.61 -5.22
N THR A 288 0.40 -13.74 -6.54
CA THR A 288 1.64 -14.29 -7.10
C THR A 288 2.84 -13.37 -6.85
N ARG A 289 2.68 -12.04 -6.92
CA ARG A 289 3.72 -11.09 -6.49
C ARG A 289 4.07 -11.26 -5.01
N ARG A 290 3.08 -11.39 -4.13
CA ARG A 290 3.29 -11.61 -2.67
C ARG A 290 3.99 -12.92 -2.36
N LEU A 291 3.74 -13.99 -3.11
CA LEU A 291 4.48 -15.25 -3.00
C LEU A 291 5.94 -15.10 -3.45
N ALA A 292 6.18 -14.35 -4.53
CA ALA A 292 7.51 -14.17 -5.10
C ALA A 292 8.45 -13.32 -4.24
N GLU A 293 7.91 -12.55 -3.28
CA GLU A 293 8.69 -11.63 -2.43
C GLU A 293 9.59 -12.31 -1.40
N LYS A 294 9.20 -13.49 -0.88
CA LYS A 294 10.04 -14.28 0.03
C LYS A 294 9.83 -15.78 -0.21
N PRO A 295 10.89 -16.59 -0.39
CA PRO A 295 10.77 -18.04 -0.48
C PRO A 295 10.05 -18.68 0.73
N ALA A 296 10.16 -18.06 1.91
CA ALA A 296 9.44 -18.47 3.12
C ALA A 296 7.90 -18.39 2.98
N ASN A 297 7.38 -17.49 2.14
CA ASN A 297 5.95 -17.37 1.86
C ASN A 297 5.42 -18.62 1.15
N LEU A 298 6.24 -19.26 0.29
CA LEU A 298 5.90 -20.53 -0.36
C LEU A 298 5.99 -21.72 0.60
N TRP A 299 6.97 -21.76 1.52
CA TRP A 299 7.02 -22.79 2.58
C TRP A 299 5.76 -22.77 3.46
N MET A 300 5.21 -21.59 3.72
CA MET A 300 3.93 -21.44 4.42
C MET A 300 2.74 -22.00 3.60
N VAL A 301 2.80 -21.94 2.26
CA VAL A 301 1.81 -22.56 1.36
C VAL A 301 1.97 -24.08 1.33
N VAL A 302 3.18 -24.58 1.10
CA VAL A 302 3.49 -26.03 0.99
C VAL A 302 3.16 -26.77 2.29
N LYS A 303 3.54 -26.22 3.46
CA LYS A 303 3.25 -26.83 4.77
C LYS A 303 1.75 -26.98 5.06
N ASN A 304 0.90 -26.18 4.41
CA ASN A 304 -0.55 -26.20 4.58
C ASN A 304 -1.27 -27.00 3.48
N MET A 305 -0.58 -27.46 2.43
CA MET A 305 -1.16 -28.38 1.42
C MET A 305 -1.13 -29.84 1.89
N PHE A 306 -0.28 -30.18 2.86
CA PHE A 306 -0.16 -31.51 3.47
C PHE A 306 -0.80 -31.57 4.87
N ARG A 307 -1.79 -30.69 5.14
CA ARG A 307 -2.52 -30.62 6.40
C ARG A 307 -4.03 -30.57 6.17
#